data_AF-A0A3D5S555-F1
#
_entry.id   AF-A0A3D5S555-F1
#
_cell.length_a   1.000
_cell.length_b   1.000
_cell.length_c   1.000
_cell.angle_alpha   90.00
_cell.angle_beta   90.00
_cell.angle_gamma   90.00
#
_symmetry.space_group_name_H-M   'P 1'
#
loop_
_entity.id
_entity.type
_entity.pdbx_description
1 polymer ?
#
loop_
_entity_poly.entity_id
_entity_poly.type
_entity_poly.pdbx_seq_one_letter_code
_entity_poly.pdbx_strand_id
1 'polypeptide(L)'
;KFDRKKLLLFFYSGFLLGVLFCTCAPSYHVLVVARIITGTFGGAVGPICFAIIADLFETNQRGRAMGFLQMASAGSQILGLPLALYLASEWDWHLAFGLILFIGIIAAFLIIWKINPVHKHLLIPAKVKPLLHSLKIISNRNYLIVFFNNTLLVAGDVILMTFSSAFCTNNLGVDLDKLPLLYGVAGAATFVFSPIIGRLTDKYGTLNIFVVGTIIMIITVTVFTNLGINPLWSVIIVHTLIFLGVNARSISSSAIGTIIPETEDRGAYMAVDAAMQLAIAGMSAVLAGLIVFQSEDGMINNFPTLGAVVVSLMILTIGLMFIIDRMAKKKNNATD
;
A
#
# COMPACT_ATOMS: atom_id res chain seq x y z
N LYS A 1 -5.76 22.25 -12.55
CA LYS A 1 -4.89 23.38 -12.96
C LYS A 1 -3.96 23.00 -14.11
N PHE A 2 -3.40 21.78 -14.15
CA PHE A 2 -2.54 21.31 -15.23
C PHE A 2 -3.15 20.12 -15.96
N ASP A 3 -2.79 19.92 -17.23
CA ASP A 3 -3.14 18.72 -17.99
C ASP A 3 -2.59 17.47 -17.29
N ARG A 4 -3.43 16.43 -17.11
CA ARG A 4 -3.04 15.27 -16.30
C ARG A 4 -1.94 14.44 -16.94
N LYS A 5 -1.85 14.38 -18.28
CA LYS A 5 -0.76 13.67 -18.97
C LYS A 5 0.57 14.37 -18.71
N LYS A 6 0.61 15.71 -18.84
CA LYS A 6 1.82 16.49 -18.55
C LYS A 6 2.25 16.36 -17.09
N LEU A 7 1.29 16.40 -16.18
CA LEU A 7 1.54 16.23 -14.75
C LEU A 7 2.07 14.82 -14.46
N LEU A 8 1.44 13.78 -15.03
CA LEU A 8 1.87 12.39 -14.90
C LEU A 8 3.31 12.22 -15.40
N LEU A 9 3.63 12.72 -16.61
CA LEU A 9 4.97 12.60 -17.17
C LEU A 9 6.02 13.33 -16.34
N PHE A 10 5.72 14.53 -15.83
CA PHE A 10 6.65 15.25 -14.96
C PHE A 10 7.00 14.45 -13.69
N PHE A 11 5.98 13.96 -12.97
CA PHE A 11 6.20 13.17 -11.76
C PHE A 11 6.84 11.82 -12.06
N TYR A 12 6.42 11.16 -13.14
CA TYR A 12 6.96 9.87 -13.54
C TYR A 12 8.42 9.96 -14.00
N SER A 13 8.80 10.99 -14.75
CA SER A 13 10.20 11.24 -15.12
C SER A 13 11.07 11.55 -13.90
N GLY A 14 10.58 12.35 -12.95
CA GLY A 14 11.28 12.58 -11.68
C GLY A 14 11.47 11.29 -10.87
N PHE A 15 10.48 10.41 -10.86
CA PHE A 15 10.58 9.08 -10.26
C PHE A 15 11.67 8.23 -10.94
N LEU A 16 11.67 8.16 -12.29
CA LEU A 16 12.68 7.40 -13.03
C LEU A 16 14.10 7.94 -12.82
N LEU A 17 14.27 9.26 -12.72
CA LEU A 17 15.56 9.87 -12.38
C LEU A 17 16.03 9.45 -10.98
N GLY A 18 15.12 9.41 -10.00
CA GLY A 18 15.43 8.89 -8.67
C GLY A 18 15.82 7.41 -8.71
N VAL A 19 15.13 6.58 -9.51
CA VAL A 19 15.47 5.16 -9.67
C VAL A 19 16.83 5.00 -10.33
N LEU A 20 17.13 5.80 -11.36
CA LEU A 20 18.45 5.83 -12.00
C LEU A 20 19.56 6.14 -10.98
N PHE A 21 19.34 7.12 -10.10
CA PHE A 21 20.29 7.39 -9.02
C PHE A 21 20.40 6.24 -8.01
N CYS A 22 19.34 5.49 -7.75
CA CYS A 22 19.42 4.27 -6.93
C CYS A 22 20.25 3.19 -7.62
N THR A 23 20.07 2.99 -8.92
CA THR A 23 20.82 2.02 -9.74
C THR A 23 22.31 2.31 -9.80
N CYS A 24 22.71 3.58 -9.65
CA CYS A 24 24.10 4.01 -9.69
C CYS A 24 24.64 4.47 -8.33
N ALA A 25 23.95 4.17 -7.22
CA ALA A 25 24.29 4.72 -5.90
C ALA A 25 25.58 4.10 -5.34
N PRO A 26 26.70 4.84 -5.24
CA PRO A 26 27.97 4.28 -4.78
C PRO A 26 28.07 4.20 -3.25
N SER A 27 27.15 4.83 -2.53
CA SER A 27 27.17 4.90 -1.06
C SER A 27 25.76 4.96 -0.48
N TYR A 28 25.65 4.58 0.79
CA TYR A 28 24.39 4.62 1.54
C TYR A 28 23.73 6.01 1.53
N HIS A 29 24.50 7.08 1.72
CA HIS A 29 23.94 8.45 1.72
C HIS A 29 23.34 8.84 0.37
N VAL A 30 24.01 8.47 -0.74
CA VAL A 30 23.48 8.71 -2.09
C VAL A 30 22.20 7.91 -2.30
N LEU A 31 22.16 6.65 -1.84
CA LEU A 31 20.95 5.82 -1.92
C LEU A 31 19.78 6.43 -1.13
N VAL A 32 20.02 6.97 0.06
CA VAL A 32 18.99 7.64 0.87
C VAL A 32 18.45 8.87 0.15
N VAL A 33 19.32 9.73 -0.39
CA VAL A 33 18.90 10.91 -1.15
C VAL A 33 18.12 10.51 -2.41
N ALA A 34 18.60 9.51 -3.15
CA ALA A 34 17.89 8.97 -4.31
C ALA A 34 16.50 8.42 -3.92
N ARG A 35 16.39 7.73 -2.79
CA ARG A 35 15.10 7.24 -2.26
C ARG A 35 14.15 8.38 -1.89
N ILE A 36 14.64 9.48 -1.30
CA ILE A 36 13.82 10.67 -1.05
C ILE A 36 13.25 11.24 -2.35
N ILE A 37 14.06 11.29 -3.42
CA ILE A 37 13.62 11.71 -4.75
C ILE A 37 12.55 10.74 -5.28
N THR A 38 12.79 9.42 -5.26
CA THR A 38 11.80 8.43 -5.72
C THR A 38 10.49 8.51 -4.94
N GLY A 39 10.53 8.74 -3.62
CA GLY A 39 9.34 8.86 -2.78
C GLY A 39 8.55 10.13 -3.10
N THR A 40 9.25 11.26 -3.21
CA THR A 40 8.64 12.58 -3.51
C THR A 40 7.90 12.57 -4.85
N PHE A 41 8.54 12.02 -5.89
CA PHE A 41 7.97 12.00 -7.22
C PHE A 41 7.00 10.82 -7.43
N GLY A 42 7.34 9.64 -6.91
CA GLY A 42 6.55 8.42 -7.04
C GLY A 42 5.22 8.48 -6.29
N GLY A 43 5.17 9.14 -5.13
CA GLY A 43 3.95 9.26 -4.31
C GLY A 43 2.80 9.97 -5.02
N ALA A 44 3.08 10.86 -5.98
CA ALA A 44 2.06 11.56 -6.76
C ALA A 44 1.50 10.75 -7.93
N VAL A 45 2.22 9.73 -8.41
CA VAL A 45 1.85 8.97 -9.63
C VAL A 45 0.52 8.25 -9.46
N GLY A 46 0.32 7.56 -8.33
CA GLY A 46 -0.91 6.82 -8.02
C GLY A 46 -2.17 7.72 -8.06
N PRO A 47 -2.24 8.79 -7.24
CA PRO A 47 -3.36 9.74 -7.27
C PRO A 47 -3.62 10.36 -8.65
N ILE A 48 -2.58 10.65 -9.43
CA ILE A 48 -2.74 11.16 -10.79
C ILE A 48 -3.40 10.11 -11.69
N CYS A 49 -2.99 8.84 -11.61
CA CYS A 49 -3.62 7.74 -12.35
C CYS A 49 -5.10 7.56 -11.98
N PHE A 50 -5.43 7.55 -10.69
CA PHE A 50 -6.82 7.49 -10.23
C PHE A 50 -7.66 8.64 -10.81
N ALA A 51 -7.08 9.84 -10.82
CA ALA A 51 -7.81 11.01 -11.27
C ALA A 51 -7.89 11.11 -12.82
N ILE A 52 -6.94 10.52 -13.56
CA ILE A 52 -7.06 10.29 -15.01
C ILE A 52 -8.21 9.33 -15.30
N ILE A 53 -8.32 8.22 -14.56
CA ILE A 53 -9.42 7.25 -14.72
C ILE A 53 -10.78 7.93 -14.46
N ALA A 54 -10.86 8.74 -13.41
CA ALA A 54 -12.07 9.48 -13.09
C ALA A 54 -12.50 10.45 -14.22
N ASP A 55 -11.56 11.08 -14.92
CA ASP A 55 -11.85 12.02 -16.00
C ASP A 55 -12.15 11.34 -17.35
N LEU A 56 -11.52 10.20 -17.64
CA LEU A 56 -11.63 9.51 -18.93
C LEU A 56 -12.80 8.55 -19.01
N PHE A 57 -13.15 7.89 -17.90
CA PHE A 57 -14.19 6.86 -17.88
C PHE A 57 -15.48 7.38 -17.29
N GLU A 58 -16.59 7.00 -17.92
CA GLU A 58 -17.94 7.20 -17.40
C GLU A 58 -18.13 6.52 -16.05
N THR A 59 -19.02 7.06 -15.21
CA THR A 59 -19.26 6.59 -13.84
C THR A 59 -19.49 5.07 -13.74
N ASN A 60 -20.22 4.49 -14.70
CA ASN A 60 -20.52 3.05 -14.74
C ASN A 60 -19.30 2.18 -15.09
N GLN A 61 -18.29 2.74 -15.76
CA GLN A 61 -17.08 2.03 -16.19
C GLN A 61 -15.90 2.26 -15.23
N ARG A 62 -15.95 3.30 -14.39
CA ARG A 62 -14.89 3.64 -13.44
C ARG A 62 -14.54 2.49 -12.51
N GLY A 63 -15.52 1.77 -11.98
CA GLY A 63 -15.27 0.64 -11.08
C GLY A 63 -14.40 -0.45 -11.72
N ARG A 64 -14.69 -0.81 -12.98
CA ARG A 64 -13.90 -1.78 -13.75
C ARG A 64 -12.48 -1.26 -14.04
N ALA A 65 -12.34 0.01 -14.40
CA ALA A 65 -11.04 0.62 -14.65
C ALA A 65 -10.18 0.70 -13.36
N MET A 66 -10.77 1.09 -12.24
CA MET A 66 -10.10 1.07 -10.93
C MET A 66 -9.73 -0.36 -10.50
N GLY A 67 -10.62 -1.33 -10.73
CA GLY A 67 -10.35 -2.74 -10.48
C GLY A 67 -9.13 -3.24 -11.25
N PHE A 68 -8.95 -2.82 -12.51
CA PHE A 68 -7.75 -3.15 -13.28
C PHE A 68 -6.47 -2.57 -12.67
N LEU A 69 -6.51 -1.33 -12.17
CA LEU A 69 -5.37 -0.71 -11.49
C LEU A 69 -5.01 -1.46 -10.18
N GLN A 70 -6.02 -1.90 -9.42
CA GLN A 70 -5.81 -2.72 -8.23
C GLN A 70 -5.26 -4.11 -8.56
N MET A 71 -5.73 -4.75 -9.64
CA MET A 71 -5.16 -6.00 -10.12
C MET A 71 -3.69 -5.84 -10.55
N ALA A 72 -3.34 -4.73 -11.20
CA ALA A 72 -1.95 -4.43 -11.54
C ALA A 72 -1.07 -4.26 -10.29
N SER A 73 -1.61 -3.63 -9.23
CA SER A 73 -0.91 -3.52 -7.93
C SER A 73 -0.75 -4.88 -7.23
N ALA A 74 -1.71 -5.78 -7.34
CA ALA A 74 -1.56 -7.14 -6.81
C ALA A 74 -0.52 -7.94 -7.64
N GLY A 75 -0.59 -7.83 -8.97
CA GLY A 75 0.35 -8.47 -9.88
C GLY A 75 1.79 -8.00 -9.68
N SER A 76 2.00 -6.72 -9.36
CA SER A 76 3.33 -6.19 -9.05
C SER A 76 3.92 -6.78 -7.77
N GLN A 77 3.11 -7.18 -6.79
CA GLN A 77 3.62 -7.86 -5.59
C GLN A 77 4.05 -9.30 -5.88
N ILE A 78 3.28 -10.02 -6.71
CA ILE A 78 3.57 -11.41 -7.10
C ILE A 78 4.86 -11.52 -7.90
N LEU A 79 5.04 -10.63 -8.87
CA LEU A 79 6.18 -10.69 -9.78
C LEU A 79 7.33 -9.82 -9.28
N GLY A 80 7.03 -8.63 -8.76
CA GLY A 80 8.02 -7.61 -8.43
C GLY A 80 8.89 -7.98 -7.23
N LEU A 81 8.29 -8.39 -6.10
CA LEU A 81 9.09 -8.73 -4.90
C LEU A 81 10.01 -9.93 -5.14
N PRO A 82 9.52 -11.09 -5.64
CA PRO A 82 10.40 -12.24 -5.85
C PRO A 82 11.48 -11.97 -6.88
N LEU A 83 11.16 -11.29 -7.99
CA LEU A 83 12.14 -10.98 -9.02
C LEU A 83 13.20 -9.99 -8.51
N ALA A 84 12.80 -8.98 -7.74
CA ALA A 84 13.74 -8.03 -7.14
C ALA A 84 14.63 -8.71 -6.09
N LEU A 85 14.06 -9.56 -5.23
CA LEU A 85 14.81 -10.31 -4.23
C LEU A 85 15.77 -11.32 -4.87
N TYR A 86 15.35 -12.02 -5.92
CA TYR A 86 16.18 -12.96 -6.67
C TYR A 86 17.38 -12.26 -7.33
N LEU A 87 17.15 -11.11 -7.99
CA LEU A 87 18.24 -10.33 -8.59
C LEU A 87 19.21 -9.80 -7.53
N ALA A 88 18.69 -9.41 -6.36
CA ALA A 88 19.50 -8.92 -5.26
C ALA A 88 20.29 -10.04 -4.54
N SER A 89 19.77 -11.27 -4.51
CA SER A 89 20.43 -12.41 -3.85
C SER A 89 21.50 -13.07 -4.71
N GLU A 90 21.25 -13.25 -6.01
CA GLU A 90 22.16 -13.96 -6.93
C GLU A 90 23.23 -13.05 -7.52
N TRP A 91 22.90 -11.79 -7.76
CA TRP A 91 23.78 -10.84 -8.42
C TRP A 91 24.05 -9.65 -7.51
N ASP A 92 23.37 -8.54 -7.77
CA ASP A 92 23.59 -7.29 -7.09
C ASP A 92 22.26 -6.53 -7.01
N TRP A 93 22.00 -5.91 -5.86
CA TRP A 93 20.78 -5.15 -5.60
C TRP A 93 20.61 -3.96 -6.56
N HIS A 94 21.68 -3.42 -7.15
CA HIS A 94 21.60 -2.40 -8.20
C HIS A 94 20.82 -2.90 -9.43
N LEU A 95 20.92 -4.19 -9.78
CA LEU A 95 20.18 -4.77 -10.91
C LEU A 95 18.67 -4.80 -10.66
N ALA A 96 18.23 -4.95 -9.41
CA ALA A 96 16.81 -4.84 -9.07
C ALA A 96 16.27 -3.44 -9.40
N PHE A 97 17.03 -2.38 -9.09
CA PHE A 97 16.68 -1.01 -9.51
C PHE A 97 16.81 -0.79 -11.02
N GLY A 98 17.83 -1.39 -11.65
CA GLY A 98 18.00 -1.37 -13.11
C GLY A 98 16.80 -1.97 -13.85
N LEU A 99 16.25 -3.06 -13.35
CA LEU A 99 15.04 -3.67 -13.91
C LEU A 99 13.82 -2.75 -13.77
N ILE A 100 13.63 -2.14 -12.59
CA ILE A 100 12.55 -1.17 -12.35
C ILE A 100 12.69 0.01 -13.31
N LEU A 101 13.91 0.51 -13.51
CA LEU A 101 14.20 1.59 -14.45
C LEU A 101 13.87 1.19 -15.89
N PHE A 102 14.29 -0.01 -16.32
CA PHE A 102 14.04 -0.51 -17.67
C PHE A 102 12.53 -0.63 -17.98
N ILE A 103 11.79 -1.32 -17.11
CA ILE A 103 10.33 -1.43 -17.23
C ILE A 103 9.68 -0.04 -17.15
N GLY A 104 10.22 0.81 -16.28
CA GLY A 104 9.79 2.18 -16.09
C GLY A 104 9.90 3.03 -17.35
N ILE A 105 11.01 2.94 -18.08
CA ILE A 105 11.25 3.63 -19.36
C ILE A 105 10.26 3.15 -20.43
N ILE A 106 10.01 1.84 -20.52
CA ILE A 106 9.00 1.29 -21.44
C ILE A 106 7.62 1.88 -21.14
N ALA A 107 7.24 1.95 -19.86
CA ALA A 107 5.98 2.56 -19.46
C ALA A 107 5.94 4.08 -19.75
N ALA A 108 7.04 4.82 -19.56
CA ALA A 108 7.12 6.24 -19.96
C ALA A 108 6.88 6.40 -21.46
N PHE A 109 7.51 5.57 -22.29
CA PHE A 109 7.32 5.57 -23.74
C PHE A 109 5.85 5.29 -24.11
N LEU A 110 5.23 4.28 -23.49
CA LEU A 110 3.81 3.97 -23.71
C LEU A 110 2.88 5.11 -23.29
N ILE A 111 3.18 5.81 -22.19
CA ILE A 111 2.42 6.99 -21.74
C ILE A 111 2.52 8.12 -22.78
N ILE A 112 3.72 8.39 -23.29
CA ILE A 112 3.94 9.42 -24.32
C ILE A 112 3.16 9.08 -25.59
N TRP A 113 3.23 7.82 -26.03
CA TRP A 113 2.68 7.36 -27.30
C TRP A 113 1.15 7.15 -27.28
N LYS A 114 0.60 6.53 -26.23
CA LYS A 114 -0.82 6.11 -26.20
C LYS A 114 -1.77 7.03 -25.44
N ILE A 115 -1.31 7.77 -24.43
CA ILE A 115 -2.21 8.61 -23.63
C ILE A 115 -2.42 9.94 -24.34
N ASN A 116 -3.66 10.28 -24.66
CA ASN A 116 -4.01 11.60 -25.20
C ASN A 116 -4.02 12.67 -24.09
N PRO A 117 -3.81 13.96 -24.41
CA PRO A 117 -3.90 15.05 -23.43
C PRO A 117 -5.25 15.06 -22.70
N VAL A 118 -5.23 14.99 -21.37
CA VAL A 118 -6.43 14.97 -20.52
C VAL A 118 -6.62 16.36 -19.91
N HIS A 119 -7.25 17.24 -20.68
CA HIS A 119 -7.47 18.65 -20.35
C HIS A 119 -8.95 19.03 -20.18
N LYS A 120 -9.89 18.09 -20.35
CA LYS A 120 -11.35 18.37 -20.20
C LYS A 120 -11.70 18.96 -18.83
N HIS A 121 -11.04 18.52 -17.75
CA HIS A 121 -11.24 19.09 -16.42
C HIS A 121 -10.74 20.53 -16.26
N LEU A 122 -9.92 21.05 -17.19
CA LEU A 122 -9.48 22.45 -17.20
C LEU A 122 -10.54 23.39 -17.79
N LEU A 123 -11.49 22.85 -18.57
CA LEU A 123 -12.59 23.61 -19.16
C LEU A 123 -13.69 23.92 -18.14
N ILE A 124 -13.70 23.22 -17.00
CA ILE A 124 -14.61 23.45 -15.89
C ILE A 124 -13.90 24.41 -14.92
N PRO A 125 -14.36 25.67 -14.78
CA PRO A 125 -13.75 26.60 -13.84
C PRO A 125 -13.84 26.02 -12.42
N ALA A 126 -12.70 25.95 -11.74
CA ALA A 126 -12.64 25.48 -10.36
C ALA A 126 -13.48 26.42 -9.47
N LYS A 127 -14.67 25.97 -9.06
CA LYS A 127 -15.61 26.76 -8.24
C LYS A 127 -15.04 27.16 -6.87
N VAL A 128 -13.99 26.48 -6.39
CA VAL A 128 -13.36 26.71 -5.08
C VAL A 128 -11.83 26.63 -5.20
N LYS A 129 -11.10 27.39 -4.37
CA LYS A 129 -9.64 27.24 -4.26
C LYS A 129 -9.32 25.80 -3.81
N PRO A 130 -8.53 25.02 -4.59
CA PRO A 130 -8.30 23.60 -4.32
C PRO A 130 -7.78 23.30 -2.90
N LEU A 131 -6.87 24.13 -2.39
CA LEU A 131 -6.31 23.97 -1.04
C LEU A 131 -7.35 24.20 0.07
N LEU A 132 -8.24 25.19 -0.09
CA LEU A 132 -9.32 25.43 0.88
C LEU A 132 -10.31 24.26 0.90
N HIS A 133 -10.57 23.64 -0.26
CA HIS A 133 -11.43 22.48 -0.35
C HIS A 133 -10.80 21.25 0.32
N SER A 134 -9.50 20.98 0.10
CA SER A 134 -8.76 19.94 0.82
C SER A 134 -8.73 20.17 2.33
N LEU A 135 -8.55 21.43 2.78
CA LEU A 135 -8.60 21.78 4.21
C LEU A 135 -9.99 21.54 4.81
N LYS A 136 -11.07 21.83 4.06
CA LYS A 136 -12.45 21.53 4.48
C LYS A 136 -12.68 20.03 4.63
N ILE A 137 -12.11 19.21 3.75
CA ILE A 137 -12.17 17.74 3.83
C ILE A 137 -11.46 17.23 5.08
N ILE A 138 -10.27 17.73 5.38
CA ILE A 138 -9.52 17.37 6.59
C ILE A 138 -10.24 17.88 7.85
N SER A 139 -11.07 18.92 7.75
CA SER A 139 -11.84 19.43 8.90
C SER A 139 -13.12 18.66 9.17
N ASN A 140 -13.57 17.79 8.25
CA ASN A 140 -14.80 17.04 8.42
C ASN A 140 -14.59 15.86 9.39
N ARG A 141 -15.28 15.89 10.54
CA ARG A 141 -15.19 14.85 11.57
C ARG A 141 -15.45 13.43 11.04
N ASN A 142 -16.40 13.27 10.12
CA ASN A 142 -16.72 11.96 9.57
C ASN A 142 -15.58 11.43 8.68
N TYR A 143 -14.96 12.31 7.88
CA TYR A 143 -13.84 11.94 7.03
C TYR A 143 -12.59 11.64 7.85
N LEU A 144 -12.34 12.43 8.90
CA LEU A 144 -11.22 12.22 9.83
C LEU A 144 -11.24 10.85 10.50
N ILE A 145 -12.40 10.35 10.91
CA ILE A 145 -12.51 9.00 11.51
C ILE A 145 -12.02 7.94 10.53
N VAL A 146 -12.38 8.06 9.24
CA VAL A 146 -11.95 7.10 8.21
C VAL A 146 -10.47 7.24 7.90
N PHE A 147 -9.98 8.47 7.73
CA PHE A 147 -8.55 8.73 7.50
C PHE A 147 -7.69 8.20 8.64
N PHE A 148 -8.13 8.39 9.88
CA PHE A 148 -7.45 7.88 11.06
C PHE A 148 -7.43 6.35 11.09
N ASN A 149 -8.56 5.69 10.78
CA ASN A 149 -8.61 4.23 10.68
C ASN A 149 -7.69 3.68 9.57
N ASN A 150 -7.74 4.25 8.36
CA ASN A 150 -6.87 3.83 7.25
C ASN A 150 -5.40 4.05 7.57
N THR A 151 -5.08 5.17 8.20
CA THR A 151 -3.74 5.51 8.70
C THR A 151 -3.23 4.47 9.68
N LEU A 152 -4.02 4.09 10.70
CA LEU A 152 -3.63 3.08 11.68
C LEU A 152 -3.45 1.69 11.05
N LEU A 153 -4.31 1.36 10.09
CA LEU A 153 -4.22 0.11 9.33
C LEU A 153 -2.89 0.04 8.56
N VAL A 154 -2.58 1.07 7.78
CA VAL A 154 -1.31 1.16 7.04
C VAL A 154 -0.11 1.17 7.99
N ALA A 155 -0.21 1.85 9.13
CA ALA A 155 0.87 1.90 10.11
C ALA A 155 1.22 0.49 10.64
N GLY A 156 0.22 -0.27 11.08
CA GLY A 156 0.43 -1.64 11.58
C GLY A 156 1.04 -2.56 10.53
N ASP A 157 0.54 -2.48 9.29
CA ASP A 157 1.02 -3.32 8.20
C ASP A 157 2.48 -2.98 7.82
N VAL A 158 2.81 -1.69 7.73
CA VAL A 158 4.17 -1.24 7.38
C VAL A 158 5.17 -1.51 8.49
N ILE A 159 4.81 -1.32 9.77
CA ILE A 159 5.72 -1.60 10.90
C ILE A 159 6.22 -3.05 10.84
N LEU A 160 5.31 -4.00 10.61
CA LEU A 160 5.65 -5.41 10.52
C LEU A 160 6.49 -5.73 9.27
N MET A 161 6.06 -5.24 8.11
CA MET A 161 6.68 -5.61 6.82
C MET A 161 8.08 -5.01 6.62
N THR A 162 8.40 -3.88 7.28
CA THR A 162 9.69 -3.18 7.10
C THR A 162 10.89 -4.07 7.42
N PHE A 163 10.81 -4.86 8.50
CA PHE A 163 11.90 -5.73 8.95
C PHE A 163 11.59 -7.23 8.79
N SER A 164 10.46 -7.59 8.18
CA SER A 164 10.04 -8.99 8.02
C SER A 164 11.07 -9.84 7.27
N SER A 165 11.64 -9.32 6.18
CA SER A 165 12.64 -10.06 5.41
C SER A 165 13.92 -10.31 6.21
N ALA A 166 14.38 -9.30 6.94
CA ALA A 166 15.59 -9.40 7.75
C ALA A 166 15.37 -10.28 9.00
N PHE A 167 14.16 -10.30 9.56
CA PHE A 167 13.80 -11.21 10.64
C PHE A 167 13.75 -12.67 10.16
N CYS A 168 13.24 -12.92 8.95
CA CYS A 168 13.26 -14.25 8.35
C CYS A 168 14.69 -14.78 8.18
N THR A 169 15.63 -13.95 7.72
CA THR A 169 17.01 -14.40 7.50
C THR A 169 17.78 -14.55 8.80
N ASN A 170 17.68 -13.56 9.68
CA ASN A 170 18.54 -13.51 10.85
C ASN A 170 17.99 -14.37 12.00
N ASN A 171 16.67 -14.36 12.24
CA ASN A 171 16.08 -15.01 13.42
C ASN A 171 15.45 -16.37 13.11
N LEU A 172 14.81 -16.51 11.94
CA LEU A 172 14.12 -17.76 11.57
C LEU A 172 15.03 -18.77 10.86
N GLY A 173 16.24 -18.35 10.47
CA GLY A 173 17.20 -19.20 9.74
C GLY A 173 16.78 -19.50 8.31
N VAL A 174 16.00 -18.60 7.68
CA VAL A 174 15.62 -18.72 6.27
C VAL A 174 16.76 -18.19 5.41
N ASP A 175 17.37 -19.05 4.60
CA ASP A 175 18.43 -18.63 3.67
C ASP A 175 17.93 -17.56 2.67
N LEU A 176 18.85 -16.67 2.25
CA LEU A 176 18.54 -15.53 1.38
C LEU A 176 17.96 -15.94 0.01
N ASP A 177 18.39 -17.07 -0.53
CA ASP A 177 17.92 -17.68 -1.79
C ASP A 177 16.47 -18.16 -1.72
N LYS A 178 15.95 -18.40 -0.50
CA LYS A 178 14.57 -18.86 -0.27
C LYS A 178 13.58 -17.71 -0.04
N LEU A 179 14.05 -16.48 0.14
CA LEU A 179 13.18 -15.31 0.29
C LEU A 179 12.28 -15.06 -0.94
N PRO A 180 12.75 -15.17 -2.20
CA PRO A 180 11.88 -15.08 -3.37
C PRO A 180 10.72 -16.07 -3.32
N LEU A 181 10.97 -17.31 -2.88
CA LEU A 181 9.91 -18.32 -2.73
C LEU A 181 8.93 -17.94 -1.61
N LEU A 182 9.43 -17.48 -0.46
CA LEU A 182 8.62 -17.04 0.68
C LEU A 182 7.63 -15.93 0.29
N TYR A 183 8.13 -14.86 -0.35
CA TYR A 183 7.29 -13.74 -0.77
C TYR A 183 6.47 -14.06 -2.02
N GLY A 184 6.97 -14.92 -2.91
CA GLY A 184 6.28 -15.34 -4.12
C GLY A 184 5.03 -16.16 -3.82
N VAL A 185 5.11 -17.13 -2.90
CA VAL A 185 3.95 -17.91 -2.46
C VAL A 185 2.92 -17.01 -1.77
N ALA A 186 3.35 -16.10 -0.89
CA ALA A 186 2.45 -15.17 -0.21
C ALA A 186 1.74 -14.21 -1.20
N GLY A 187 2.48 -13.69 -2.18
CA GLY A 187 1.92 -12.86 -3.25
C GLY A 187 0.93 -13.62 -4.14
N ALA A 188 1.30 -14.82 -4.59
CA ALA A 188 0.44 -15.68 -5.40
C ALA A 188 -0.86 -16.06 -4.68
N ALA A 189 -0.76 -16.45 -3.41
CA ALA A 189 -1.92 -16.70 -2.56
C ALA A 189 -2.82 -15.45 -2.48
N THR A 190 -2.25 -14.29 -2.20
CA THR A 190 -3.00 -13.02 -2.13
C THR A 190 -3.77 -12.75 -3.43
N PHE A 191 -3.15 -12.97 -4.58
CA PHE A 191 -3.80 -12.78 -5.88
C PHE A 191 -4.95 -13.74 -6.12
N VAL A 192 -4.77 -15.03 -5.79
CA VAL A 192 -5.80 -16.07 -5.96
C VAL A 192 -6.97 -15.86 -4.99
N PHE A 193 -6.69 -15.49 -3.74
CA PHE A 193 -7.70 -15.31 -2.71
C PHE A 193 -8.37 -13.92 -2.73
N SER A 194 -7.76 -12.89 -3.35
CA SER A 194 -8.34 -11.53 -3.41
C SER A 194 -9.78 -11.51 -3.95
N PRO A 195 -10.12 -12.16 -5.08
CA PRO A 195 -11.52 -12.19 -5.57
C PRO A 195 -12.47 -12.96 -4.64
N ILE A 196 -11.96 -14.00 -3.96
CA ILE A 196 -12.75 -14.81 -3.03
C ILE A 196 -13.11 -13.95 -1.82
N ILE A 197 -12.12 -13.25 -1.25
CA ILE A 197 -12.32 -12.34 -0.13
C ILE A 197 -13.30 -11.23 -0.52
N GLY A 198 -13.18 -10.64 -1.72
CA GLY A 198 -14.14 -9.66 -2.23
C GLY A 198 -15.59 -10.18 -2.24
N ARG A 199 -15.82 -11.37 -2.80
CA ARG A 199 -17.17 -12.00 -2.80
C ARG A 199 -17.67 -12.31 -1.38
N LEU A 200 -16.78 -12.70 -0.47
CA LEU A 200 -17.13 -12.92 0.93
C LEU A 200 -17.51 -11.61 1.63
N THR A 201 -16.82 -10.51 1.32
CA THR A 201 -17.12 -9.17 1.81
C THR A 201 -18.51 -8.73 1.36
N ASP A 202 -18.84 -8.95 0.09
CA ASP A 202 -20.16 -8.63 -0.46
C ASP A 202 -21.27 -9.50 0.17
N LYS A 203 -21.00 -10.79 0.42
CA LYS A 203 -21.99 -11.74 0.94
C LYS A 203 -22.24 -11.62 2.45
N TYR A 204 -21.18 -11.52 3.25
CA TYR A 204 -21.24 -11.57 4.71
C TYR A 204 -21.13 -10.19 5.37
N GLY A 205 -20.91 -9.15 4.58
CA GLY A 205 -20.79 -7.77 5.04
C GLY A 205 -19.35 -7.41 5.41
N THR A 206 -19.02 -6.16 5.11
CA THR A 206 -17.65 -5.66 5.19
C THR A 206 -17.04 -5.67 6.59
N LEU A 207 -17.84 -5.35 7.61
CA LEU A 207 -17.39 -5.38 9.00
C LEU A 207 -17.00 -6.79 9.47
N ASN A 208 -17.78 -7.81 9.10
CA ASN A 208 -17.55 -9.18 9.54
C ASN A 208 -16.24 -9.73 8.95
N ILE A 209 -16.03 -9.53 7.65
CA ILE A 209 -14.79 -9.96 6.98
C ILE A 209 -13.58 -9.17 7.50
N PHE A 210 -13.73 -7.88 7.78
CA PHE A 210 -12.66 -7.08 8.39
C PHE A 210 -12.25 -7.62 9.77
N VAL A 211 -13.22 -7.92 10.63
CA VAL A 211 -12.97 -8.45 11.98
C VAL A 211 -12.31 -9.82 11.91
N VAL A 212 -12.82 -10.73 11.08
CA VAL A 212 -12.20 -12.06 10.88
C VAL A 212 -10.77 -11.92 10.37
N GLY A 213 -10.54 -11.08 9.37
CA GLY A 213 -9.20 -10.81 8.83
C GLY A 213 -8.25 -10.25 9.90
N THR A 214 -8.75 -9.38 10.77
CA THR A 214 -7.95 -8.79 11.85
C THR A 214 -7.65 -9.79 12.96
N ILE A 215 -8.58 -10.68 13.32
CA ILE A 215 -8.34 -11.74 14.30
C ILE A 215 -7.27 -12.72 13.77
N ILE A 216 -7.39 -13.15 12.51
CA ILE A 216 -6.38 -14.00 11.86
C ILE A 216 -5.03 -13.30 11.91
N MET A 217 -4.97 -12.00 11.60
CA MET A 217 -3.74 -11.24 11.60
C MET A 217 -3.13 -11.08 13.00
N ILE A 218 -3.94 -10.84 14.04
CA ILE A 218 -3.44 -10.78 15.43
C ILE A 218 -2.79 -12.10 15.84
N ILE A 219 -3.45 -13.23 15.54
CA ILE A 219 -2.92 -14.56 15.84
C ILE A 219 -1.63 -14.79 15.07
N THR A 220 -1.62 -14.55 13.76
CA THR A 220 -0.47 -14.86 12.90
C THR A 220 0.72 -13.96 13.17
N VAL A 221 0.50 -12.67 13.49
CA VAL A 221 1.57 -11.75 13.90
C VAL A 221 2.16 -12.19 15.23
N THR A 222 1.34 -12.55 16.21
CA THR A 222 1.84 -13.03 17.52
C THR A 222 2.65 -14.31 17.37
N VAL A 223 2.20 -15.23 16.52
CA VAL A 223 2.98 -16.44 16.19
C VAL A 223 4.28 -16.02 15.50
N PHE A 224 4.19 -15.24 14.42
CA PHE A 224 5.33 -14.84 13.61
C PHE A 224 6.44 -14.16 14.41
N THR A 225 6.09 -13.24 15.31
CA THR A 225 7.09 -12.48 16.07
C THR A 225 7.75 -13.26 17.20
N ASN A 226 7.18 -14.40 17.61
CA ASN A 226 7.72 -15.27 18.64
C ASN A 226 8.28 -16.60 18.08
N LEU A 227 8.30 -16.77 16.76
CA LEU A 227 8.93 -17.92 16.12
C LEU A 227 10.45 -17.83 16.28
N GLY A 228 11.06 -18.93 16.70
CA GLY A 228 12.51 -19.16 16.56
C GLY A 228 12.84 -19.82 15.22
N ILE A 229 13.99 -20.49 15.14
CA ILE A 229 14.38 -21.28 13.96
C ILE A 229 13.34 -22.35 13.69
N ASN A 230 12.74 -22.31 12.51
CA ASN A 230 11.62 -23.15 12.11
C ASN A 230 11.79 -23.65 10.68
N PRO A 231 11.19 -24.79 10.31
CA PRO A 231 11.29 -25.29 8.95
C PRO A 231 10.60 -24.33 7.96
N LEU A 232 11.17 -24.19 6.76
CA LEU A 232 10.73 -23.22 5.75
C LEU A 232 9.21 -23.25 5.47
N TRP A 233 8.62 -24.45 5.41
CA TRP A 233 7.20 -24.61 5.10
C TRP A 233 6.29 -23.95 6.16
N SER A 234 6.66 -23.97 7.44
CA SER A 234 5.84 -23.35 8.48
C SER A 234 5.92 -21.82 8.41
N VAL A 235 7.11 -21.29 8.12
CA VAL A 235 7.33 -19.86 7.89
C VAL A 235 6.54 -19.36 6.67
N ILE A 236 6.52 -20.13 5.57
CA ILE A 236 5.72 -19.83 4.38
C ILE A 236 4.22 -19.74 4.73
N ILE A 237 3.69 -20.70 5.49
CA ILE A 237 2.27 -20.71 5.88
C ILE A 237 1.93 -19.47 6.71
N VAL A 238 2.71 -19.20 7.76
CA VAL A 238 2.46 -18.05 8.64
C VAL A 238 2.56 -16.73 7.88
N HIS A 239 3.59 -16.57 7.05
CA HIS A 239 3.79 -15.37 6.24
C HIS A 239 2.69 -15.18 5.19
N THR A 240 2.22 -16.27 4.58
CA THR A 240 1.07 -16.24 3.66
C THR A 240 -0.21 -15.80 4.37
N LEU A 241 -0.46 -16.31 5.58
CA LEU A 241 -1.63 -15.91 6.37
C LEU A 241 -1.58 -14.43 6.77
N ILE A 242 -0.40 -13.87 7.05
CA ILE A 242 -0.24 -12.42 7.27
C ILE A 242 -0.68 -11.64 6.03
N PHE A 243 -0.18 -11.99 4.85
CA PHE A 243 -0.53 -11.32 3.60
C PHE A 243 -2.04 -11.41 3.28
N LEU A 244 -2.66 -12.57 3.50
CA LEU A 244 -4.10 -12.74 3.35
C LEU A 244 -4.89 -11.89 4.35
N GLY A 245 -4.42 -11.79 5.61
CA GLY A 245 -5.01 -10.93 6.63
C GLY A 245 -4.96 -9.45 6.25
N VAL A 246 -3.80 -8.97 5.78
CA VAL A 246 -3.63 -7.62 5.24
C VAL A 246 -4.61 -7.38 4.11
N ASN A 247 -4.63 -8.27 3.11
CA ASN A 247 -5.47 -8.12 1.93
C ASN A 247 -6.97 -8.06 2.29
N ALA A 248 -7.43 -8.92 3.20
CA ALA A 248 -8.81 -8.90 3.66
C ALA A 248 -9.20 -7.59 4.36
N ARG A 249 -8.31 -7.05 5.20
CA ARG A 249 -8.50 -5.76 5.86
C ARG A 249 -8.48 -4.60 4.86
N SER A 250 -7.55 -4.58 3.91
CA SER A 250 -7.43 -3.52 2.90
C SER A 250 -8.64 -3.47 1.95
N ILE A 251 -9.13 -4.62 1.48
CA ILE A 251 -10.33 -4.71 0.63
C ILE A 251 -11.55 -4.18 1.40
N SER A 252 -11.71 -4.64 2.63
CA SER A 252 -12.86 -4.28 3.46
C SER A 252 -12.85 -2.79 3.83
N SER A 253 -11.71 -2.24 4.25
CA SER A 253 -11.59 -0.80 4.57
C SER A 253 -11.84 0.07 3.34
N SER A 254 -11.32 -0.33 2.19
CA SER A 254 -11.51 0.39 0.92
C SER A 254 -12.98 0.39 0.47
N ALA A 255 -13.70 -0.72 0.65
CA ALA A 255 -15.11 -0.83 0.28
C ALA A 255 -15.98 0.18 1.05
N ILE A 256 -15.86 0.24 2.40
CA ILE A 256 -16.64 1.19 3.20
C ILE A 256 -16.15 2.64 3.03
N GLY A 257 -14.83 2.85 2.92
CA GLY A 257 -14.25 4.20 2.80
C GLY A 257 -14.76 4.99 1.61
N THR A 258 -15.19 4.34 0.53
CA THR A 258 -15.73 5.00 -0.67
C THR A 258 -17.21 5.42 -0.56
N ILE A 259 -17.95 4.88 0.42
CA ILE A 259 -19.37 5.18 0.65
C ILE A 259 -19.53 6.52 1.41
N ILE A 260 -18.61 6.79 2.33
CA ILE A 260 -18.67 7.92 3.26
C ILE A 260 -18.57 9.30 2.59
N PRO A 261 -17.62 9.59 1.68
CA PRO A 261 -17.53 10.90 1.04
C PRO A 261 -18.75 11.19 0.15
N GLU A 262 -19.14 12.46 0.08
CA GLU A 262 -20.12 12.94 -0.90
C GLU A 262 -19.56 12.83 -2.33
N THR A 263 -20.46 12.69 -3.31
CA THR A 263 -20.07 12.50 -4.72
C THR A 263 -19.16 13.61 -5.24
N GLU A 264 -19.35 14.83 -4.74
CA GLU A 264 -18.56 16.02 -5.08
C GLU A 264 -17.16 16.00 -4.44
N ASP A 265 -17.05 15.50 -3.20
CA ASP A 265 -15.81 15.46 -2.42
C ASP A 265 -14.92 14.24 -2.76
N ARG A 266 -15.47 13.18 -3.36
CA ARG A 266 -14.81 11.87 -3.57
C ARG A 266 -13.39 11.97 -4.10
N GLY A 267 -13.15 12.76 -5.13
CA GLY A 267 -11.83 12.87 -5.74
C GLY A 267 -10.78 13.49 -4.81
N ALA A 268 -11.16 14.56 -4.10
CA ALA A 268 -10.28 15.23 -3.16
C ALA A 268 -10.10 14.42 -1.86
N TYR A 269 -11.16 13.73 -1.42
CA TYR A 269 -11.11 12.77 -0.31
C TYR A 269 -10.10 11.65 -0.57
N MET A 270 -10.18 10.98 -1.73
CA MET A 270 -9.26 9.89 -2.08
C MET A 270 -7.81 10.37 -2.20
N ALA A 271 -7.58 11.59 -2.72
CA ALA A 271 -6.25 12.17 -2.81
C ALA A 271 -5.65 12.48 -1.44
N VAL A 272 -6.44 13.04 -0.51
CA VAL A 272 -6.01 13.31 0.87
C VAL A 272 -5.74 12.00 1.61
N ASP A 273 -6.63 11.01 1.50
CA ASP A 273 -6.47 9.68 2.11
C ASP A 273 -5.16 9.01 1.67
N ALA A 274 -4.92 8.96 0.36
CA ALA A 274 -3.70 8.38 -0.19
C ALA A 274 -2.42 9.12 0.28
N ALA A 275 -2.47 10.46 0.34
CA ALA A 275 -1.33 11.26 0.82
C ALA A 275 -1.05 11.00 2.32
N MET A 276 -2.09 10.90 3.15
CA MET A 276 -1.96 10.56 4.57
C MET A 276 -1.38 9.16 4.76
N GLN A 277 -1.87 8.17 4.01
CA GLN A 277 -1.37 6.79 4.07
C GLN A 277 0.12 6.71 3.71
N LEU A 278 0.56 7.40 2.65
CA LEU A 278 1.97 7.42 2.27
C LEU A 278 2.87 8.10 3.31
N ALA A 279 2.41 9.23 3.88
CA ALA A 279 3.15 9.91 4.95
C ALA A 279 3.30 9.03 6.19
N ILE A 280 2.21 8.35 6.57
CA ILE A 280 2.19 7.43 7.71
C ILE A 280 3.04 6.20 7.44
N ALA A 281 3.03 5.64 6.23
CA ALA A 281 3.89 4.53 5.87
C ALA A 281 5.37 4.88 6.10
N GLY A 282 5.80 6.07 5.66
CA GLY A 282 7.16 6.57 5.91
C GLY A 282 7.49 6.69 7.41
N MET A 283 6.62 7.33 8.19
CA MET A 283 6.81 7.46 9.65
C MET A 283 6.78 6.10 10.37
N SER A 284 5.96 5.17 9.90
CA SER A 284 5.81 3.83 10.47
C SER A 284 7.06 2.98 10.26
N ALA A 285 7.72 3.09 9.10
CA ALA A 285 9.00 2.43 8.85
C ALA A 285 10.11 2.97 9.78
N VAL A 286 10.12 4.29 10.04
CA VAL A 286 11.05 4.91 11.01
C VAL A 286 10.75 4.42 12.43
N LEU A 287 9.49 4.40 12.86
CA LEU A 287 9.09 3.89 14.17
C LEU A 287 9.48 2.42 14.36
N ALA A 288 9.29 1.59 13.33
CA ALA A 288 9.73 0.20 13.36
C ALA A 288 11.25 0.08 13.60
N GLY A 289 12.05 0.93 12.96
CA GLY A 289 13.50 0.97 13.13
C GLY A 289 13.98 1.54 14.46
N LEU A 290 13.12 2.24 15.20
CA LEU A 290 13.40 2.69 16.58
C LEU A 290 13.07 1.61 17.62
N ILE A 291 12.10 0.73 17.32
CA ILE A 291 11.70 -0.36 18.23
C ILE A 291 12.71 -1.51 18.17
N VAL A 292 13.16 -1.81 16.95
CA VAL A 292 14.01 -2.96 16.63
C VAL A 292 15.46 -2.52 16.48
N PHE A 293 16.38 -3.31 17.03
CA PHE A 293 17.82 -3.14 16.82
C PHE A 293 18.47 -4.49 16.49
N GLN A 294 19.53 -4.43 15.71
CA GLN A 294 20.33 -5.60 15.35
C GLN A 294 21.51 -5.74 16.31
N SER A 295 21.65 -6.89 16.96
CA SER A 295 22.82 -7.19 17.81
C SER A 295 24.04 -7.59 16.98
N GLU A 296 25.21 -7.65 17.61
CA GLU A 296 26.47 -8.12 17.00
C GLU A 296 26.35 -9.53 16.40
N ASP A 297 25.50 -10.39 16.99
CA ASP A 297 25.17 -11.73 16.48
C ASP A 297 24.33 -11.72 15.20
N GLY A 298 24.01 -10.56 14.63
CA GLY A 298 23.17 -10.38 13.45
C GLY A 298 21.66 -10.51 13.72
N MET A 299 21.27 -11.03 14.89
CA MET A 299 19.89 -11.22 15.32
C MET A 299 19.15 -9.89 15.48
N ILE A 300 17.88 -9.90 15.10
CA ILE A 300 16.96 -8.78 15.25
C ILE A 300 16.22 -8.90 16.58
N ASN A 301 16.52 -8.00 17.52
CA ASN A 301 15.91 -7.99 18.84
C ASN A 301 14.64 -7.13 18.90
N ASN A 302 13.89 -7.27 19.99
CA ASN A 302 12.60 -6.58 20.24
C ASN A 302 11.50 -6.85 19.20
N PHE A 303 11.65 -7.86 18.35
CA PHE A 303 10.63 -8.22 17.37
C PHE A 303 9.28 -8.63 18.01
N PRO A 304 9.25 -9.35 19.16
CA PRO A 304 8.00 -9.57 19.91
C PRO A 304 7.31 -8.27 20.35
N THR A 305 8.09 -7.28 20.82
CA THR A 305 7.59 -5.95 21.21
C THR A 305 7.00 -5.22 20.01
N LEU A 306 7.67 -5.29 18.85
CA LEU A 306 7.14 -4.77 17.60
C LEU A 306 5.81 -5.44 17.23
N GLY A 307 5.72 -6.76 17.37
CA GLY A 307 4.46 -7.51 17.20
C GLY A 307 3.35 -7.03 18.15
N ALA A 308 3.65 -6.79 19.43
CA ALA A 308 2.68 -6.29 20.39
C ALA A 308 2.14 -4.89 20.05
N VAL A 309 3.01 -4.00 19.54
CA VAL A 309 2.61 -2.68 19.03
C VAL A 309 1.65 -2.84 17.85
N VAL A 310 2.00 -3.70 16.88
CA VAL A 310 1.17 -3.98 15.70
C VAL A 310 -0.20 -4.55 16.10
N VAL A 311 -0.24 -5.51 17.04
CA VAL A 311 -1.48 -6.08 17.58
C VAL A 311 -2.34 -5.01 18.28
N SER A 312 -1.72 -4.11 19.04
CA SER A 312 -2.44 -3.02 19.72
C SER A 312 -3.11 -2.07 18.72
N LEU A 313 -2.40 -1.72 17.64
CA LEU A 313 -2.96 -0.92 16.54
C LEU A 313 -4.12 -1.65 15.84
N MET A 314 -4.00 -2.97 15.64
CA MET A 314 -5.06 -3.78 15.04
C MET A 314 -6.33 -3.80 15.86
N ILE A 315 -6.23 -3.98 17.18
CA ILE A 315 -7.38 -3.95 18.09
C ILE A 315 -8.08 -2.58 18.02
N LEU A 316 -7.32 -1.49 17.98
CA LEU A 316 -7.87 -0.14 17.83
C LEU A 316 -8.63 0.02 16.50
N THR A 317 -8.12 -0.52 15.40
CA THR A 317 -8.80 -0.45 14.08
C THR A 317 -10.15 -1.16 14.07
N ILE A 318 -10.32 -2.24 14.85
CA ILE A 318 -11.63 -2.91 14.97
C ILE A 318 -12.67 -1.93 15.53
N GLY A 319 -12.36 -1.25 16.63
CA GLY A 319 -13.27 -0.31 17.28
C GLY A 319 -13.67 0.85 16.36
N LEU A 320 -12.71 1.42 15.62
CA LEU A 320 -12.97 2.45 14.63
C LEU A 320 -13.81 1.92 13.46
N MET A 321 -13.54 0.70 13.00
CA MET A 321 -14.28 0.08 11.90
C MET A 321 -15.76 -0.14 12.24
N PHE A 322 -16.09 -0.48 13.49
CA PHE A 322 -17.49 -0.52 13.96
C PHE A 322 -18.20 0.83 13.85
N ILE A 323 -17.49 1.93 14.16
CA ILE A 323 -18.04 3.29 14.05
C ILE A 323 -18.27 3.63 12.58
N ILE A 324 -17.30 3.34 11.73
CA ILE A 324 -17.34 3.59 10.28
C ILE A 324 -18.48 2.79 9.62
N ASP A 325 -18.66 1.51 9.96
CA ASP A 325 -19.76 0.68 9.45
C ASP A 325 -21.14 1.25 9.83
N ARG A 326 -21.30 1.72 11.08
CA ARG A 326 -22.54 2.39 11.52
C ARG A 326 -22.79 3.68 10.75
N MET A 327 -21.75 4.47 10.48
CA MET A 327 -21.84 5.69 9.68
C MET A 327 -22.28 5.37 8.25
N ALA A 328 -21.72 4.32 7.64
CA ALA A 328 -22.08 3.89 6.29
C ALA A 328 -23.54 3.42 6.20
N LYS A 329 -23.98 2.57 7.14
CA LYS A 329 -25.39 2.11 7.22
C LYS A 329 -26.38 3.26 7.39
N LYS A 330 -26.07 4.23 8.25
CA LYS A 330 -26.91 5.43 8.43
C LYS A 330 -27.06 6.24 7.15
N LYS A 331 -26.00 6.32 6.33
CA LYS A 331 -26.01 7.05 5.06
C LYS A 331 -26.86 6.32 4.01
N ASN A 332 -26.72 5.00 3.88
CA ASN A 332 -27.53 4.21 2.94
C ASN A 332 -29.03 4.29 3.28
N ASN A 333 -29.38 4.16 4.55
CA ASN A 333 -30.78 4.26 5.01
C ASN A 333 -31.38 5.66 4.83
N ALA A 334 -30.57 6.70 4.57
CA ALA A 334 -31.04 8.05 4.31
C ALA A 334 -31.20 8.35 2.80
N THR A 335 -30.68 7.49 1.94
CA THR A 335 -30.77 7.58 0.47
C THR A 335 -31.83 6.66 -0.13
N ASP A 336 -32.28 5.65 0.62
CA ASP A 336 -33.42 4.78 0.31
C ASP A 336 -34.74 5.40 0.83
#